data_AF-A0A914UB87-F1
#
_entry.id   AF-A0A914UB87-F1
#
_cell.length_a   1.000
_cell.length_b   1.000
_cell.length_c   1.000
_cell.angle_alpha   90.00
_cell.angle_beta   90.00
_cell.angle_gamma   90.00
#
_symmetry.space_group_name_H-M   'P 1'
#
loop_
_entity.id
_entity.type
_entity.pdbx_description
1 polymer ?
#
loop_
_entity_poly.entity_id
_entity_poly.type
_entity_poly.pdbx_seq_one_letter_code
_entity_poly.pdbx_strand_id
1 'polypeptide(L)'
;MTYLIILAFLLIAKVEAQNYETGDNSTVSGCSTHCSYDDPTLSCWNKTLEFFERILLGQMRHYIAVQINIDQWHRRHDKHYVTNFDQVIAESNNTMQSYLTEKDVIDSDTISTVVNTLIKRVRLQSTEEISWAPHFICPIPCEYKYSIWKNLFIVSAILNICLLFVIFPFIRRMSRKQKTEALIRD
;
A
#
# COMPACT_ATOMS: atom_id res chain seq x y z
N MET A 1 -35.97 7.92 1.91
CA MET A 1 -35.01 8.85 1.28
C MET A 1 -33.90 9.26 2.27
N THR A 2 -34.25 9.61 3.51
CA THR A 2 -33.31 10.01 4.58
C THR A 2 -32.25 8.94 4.92
N TYR A 3 -32.64 7.66 5.00
CA TYR A 3 -31.71 6.55 5.27
C TYR A 3 -30.66 6.33 4.17
N LEU A 4 -31.00 6.62 2.91
CA LEU A 4 -30.08 6.52 1.77
C LEU A 4 -29.03 7.64 1.81
N ILE A 5 -29.41 8.84 2.26
CA ILE A 5 -28.51 9.98 2.42
C ILE A 5 -27.54 9.73 3.58
N ILE A 6 -28.04 9.18 4.71
CA ILE A 6 -27.19 8.82 5.86
C ILE A 6 -26.20 7.70 5.47
N LEU A 7 -26.66 6.69 4.72
CA LEU A 7 -25.79 5.64 4.21
C LEU A 7 -24.71 6.20 3.26
N ALA A 8 -25.08 7.12 2.36
CA ALA A 8 -24.13 7.79 1.47
C ALA A 8 -23.10 8.62 2.26
N PHE A 9 -23.52 9.38 3.27
CA PHE A 9 -22.60 10.12 4.14
C PHE A 9 -21.67 9.21 4.95
N LEU A 10 -22.18 8.09 5.46
CA LEU A 10 -21.36 7.09 6.15
C LEU A 10 -20.35 6.41 5.22
N LEU A 11 -20.73 6.15 3.96
CA LEU A 11 -19.81 5.61 2.95
C LEU A 11 -18.73 6.63 2.58
N ILE A 12 -19.06 7.92 2.44
CA ILE A 12 -18.09 8.98 2.14
C ILE A 12 -17.13 9.19 3.33
N ALA A 13 -17.62 9.20 4.57
CA ALA A 13 -16.78 9.34 5.77
C ALA A 13 -15.83 8.15 5.98
N LYS A 14 -16.18 6.95 5.49
CA LYS A 14 -15.29 5.78 5.51
C LYS A 14 -14.14 5.86 4.49
N VAL A 15 -14.25 6.70 3.46
CA VAL A 15 -13.20 6.86 2.44
C VAL A 15 -12.04 7.72 2.95
N GLU A 16 -12.27 8.65 3.88
CA GLU A 16 -11.22 9.51 4.46
C GLU A 16 -10.39 8.82 5.57
N ALA A 17 -10.74 7.60 5.99
CA ALA A 17 -9.96 6.83 6.97
C ALA A 17 -8.77 6.07 6.34
N GLN A 18 -8.23 6.55 5.23
CA GLN A 18 -7.03 6.00 4.62
C GLN A 18 -5.80 6.61 5.28
N ASN A 19 -5.27 5.93 6.30
CA ASN A 19 -4.02 6.32 6.97
C ASN A 19 -2.76 6.02 6.13
N TYR A 20 -2.93 5.56 4.89
CA TYR A 20 -1.86 5.28 3.95
C TYR A 20 -2.14 6.02 2.64
N GLU A 21 -1.12 6.57 2.02
CA GLU A 21 -1.22 7.03 0.63
C GLU A 21 -0.94 5.84 -0.30
N THR A 22 -1.96 5.37 -1.02
CA THR A 22 -1.77 4.63 -2.27
C THR A 22 -1.76 5.63 -3.40
N GLY A 23 -0.60 5.88 -4.00
CA GLY A 23 -0.48 6.92 -5.02
C GLY A 23 0.23 6.42 -6.27
N ASP A 24 -0.50 6.33 -7.38
CA ASP A 24 0.05 6.25 -8.73
C ASP A 24 1.06 7.39 -9.03
N ASN A 25 1.04 8.48 -8.24
CA ASN A 25 2.01 9.59 -8.29
C ASN A 25 3.33 9.36 -7.53
N SER A 26 3.42 8.28 -6.74
CA SER A 26 4.65 7.87 -6.04
C SER A 26 5.50 6.90 -6.86
N THR A 27 4.95 6.36 -7.95
CA THR A 27 5.64 5.46 -8.88
C THR A 27 6.71 6.21 -9.67
N VAL A 28 7.95 5.73 -9.63
CA VAL A 28 9.03 6.25 -10.49
C VAL A 28 8.91 5.59 -11.86
N SER A 29 8.58 6.38 -12.88
CA SER A 29 8.52 5.91 -14.26
C SER A 29 9.94 5.77 -14.84
N GLY A 30 10.21 4.67 -15.54
CA GLY A 30 11.52 4.41 -16.17
C GLY A 30 12.59 3.88 -15.23
N CYS A 31 12.24 3.47 -14.01
CA CYS A 31 13.17 2.71 -13.18
C CYS A 31 13.19 1.25 -13.68
N SER A 32 14.35 0.58 -13.61
CA SER A 32 14.45 -0.81 -14.07
C SER A 32 15.59 -1.54 -13.37
N THR A 33 15.39 -2.81 -13.05
CA THR A 33 16.48 -3.69 -12.61
C THR A 33 17.38 -4.16 -13.75
N HIS A 34 17.03 -3.81 -15.00
CA HIS A 34 17.71 -4.23 -16.22
C HIS A 34 18.38 -3.07 -16.97
N CYS A 35 18.83 -2.03 -16.26
CA CYS A 35 19.61 -0.96 -16.88
C CYS A 35 20.87 -1.54 -17.54
N SER A 36 21.16 -1.09 -18.77
CA SER A 36 22.41 -1.45 -19.45
C SER A 36 23.60 -0.88 -18.67
N TYR A 37 24.69 -1.64 -18.59
CA TYR A 37 25.97 -1.10 -18.12
C TYR A 37 26.46 0.04 -19.03
N ASP A 38 26.21 -0.11 -20.33
CA ASP A 38 26.52 0.89 -21.36
C ASP A 38 25.33 1.85 -21.55
N ASP A 39 24.86 2.47 -20.47
CA ASP A 39 23.89 3.58 -20.53
C ASP A 39 24.67 4.91 -20.57
N PRO A 40 24.92 5.48 -21.77
CA PRO A 40 25.76 6.68 -21.92
C PRO A 40 25.16 7.92 -21.27
N THR A 41 23.86 7.90 -20.98
CA THR A 41 23.13 9.03 -20.39
C THR A 41 22.91 8.87 -18.88
N LEU A 42 23.15 7.68 -18.33
CA LEU A 42 22.80 7.27 -16.97
C LEU A 42 21.33 7.50 -16.61
N SER A 43 20.45 7.70 -17.60
CA SER A 43 19.05 8.05 -17.36
C SER A 43 18.29 6.92 -16.67
N CYS A 44 18.57 5.67 -17.02
CA CYS A 44 17.98 4.49 -16.39
C CYS A 44 18.49 4.32 -14.96
N TRP A 45 19.80 4.47 -14.75
CA TRP A 45 20.42 4.35 -13.44
C TRP A 45 19.95 5.44 -12.48
N ASN A 46 19.85 6.70 -12.93
CA ASN A 46 19.36 7.80 -12.12
C ASN A 46 17.90 7.60 -11.70
N LYS A 47 17.04 7.07 -12.58
CA LYS A 47 15.66 6.73 -12.23
C LYS A 47 15.56 5.56 -11.26
N THR A 48 16.45 4.59 -11.40
CA THR A 48 16.54 3.46 -10.49
C THR A 48 17.05 3.88 -9.11
N LEU A 49 18.02 4.78 -9.04
CA LEU A 49 18.49 5.40 -7.79
C LEU A 49 17.36 6.18 -7.10
N GLU A 50 16.66 7.05 -7.83
CA GLU A 50 15.52 7.81 -7.32
C GLU A 50 14.45 6.88 -6.71
N PHE A 51 14.21 5.73 -7.34
CA PHE A 51 13.30 4.72 -6.82
C PHE A 51 13.77 4.15 -5.47
N PHE A 52 15.03 3.71 -5.37
CA PHE A 52 15.56 3.14 -4.12
C PHE A 52 15.63 4.15 -2.98
N GLU A 53 15.96 5.42 -3.26
CA GLU A 53 15.95 6.49 -2.26
C GLU A 53 14.55 6.73 -1.69
N ARG A 54 13.53 6.79 -2.57
CA ARG A 54 12.12 6.96 -2.15
C ARG A 54 11.65 5.77 -1.33
N ILE A 55 11.97 4.54 -1.75
CA ILE A 55 11.60 3.32 -1.01
C ILE A 55 12.31 3.28 0.34
N LEU A 56 13.60 3.57 0.40
CA LEU A 56 14.38 3.57 1.65
C LEU A 56 13.78 4.58 2.64
N LEU A 57 13.48 5.80 2.20
CA LEU A 57 12.81 6.79 3.02
C LEU A 57 11.41 6.33 3.49
N GLY A 58 10.64 5.70 2.60
CA GLY A 58 9.35 5.11 2.92
C GLY A 58 9.44 4.03 4.00
N GLN A 59 10.41 3.12 3.89
CA GLN A 59 10.63 2.05 4.87
C GLN A 59 11.07 2.61 6.23
N MET A 60 11.96 3.62 6.25
CA MET A 60 12.35 4.29 7.50
C MET A 60 11.15 4.95 8.19
N ARG A 61 10.28 5.64 7.43
CA ARG A 61 9.04 6.22 7.95
C ARG A 61 8.10 5.15 8.49
N HIS A 62 7.93 4.05 7.76
CA HIS A 62 7.07 2.95 8.18
C HIS A 62 7.58 2.27 9.46
N TYR A 63 8.89 2.03 9.57
CA TYR A 63 9.49 1.50 10.79
C TYR A 63 9.19 2.40 11.99
N ILE A 64 9.43 3.72 11.88
CA ILE A 64 9.13 4.69 12.94
C ILE A 64 7.63 4.67 13.28
N ALA A 65 6.76 4.68 12.28
CA ALA A 65 5.30 4.66 12.44
C ALA A 65 4.82 3.43 13.24
N VAL A 66 5.34 2.24 12.90
CA VAL A 66 5.02 1.00 13.60
C VAL A 66 5.49 1.06 15.05
N GLN A 67 6.72 1.50 15.31
CA GLN A 67 7.26 1.61 16.67
C GLN A 67 6.45 2.58 17.54
N ILE A 68 6.04 3.73 16.99
CA ILE A 68 5.13 4.67 17.68
C ILE A 68 3.81 3.96 17.98
N ASN A 69 3.21 3.27 17.01
CA ASN A 69 1.90 2.65 17.21
C ASN A 69 1.93 1.53 18.27
N ILE A 70 3.01 0.74 18.31
CA ILE A 70 3.23 -0.27 19.36
C ILE A 70 3.28 0.42 20.72
N ASP A 71 4.09 1.47 20.86
CA ASP A 71 4.24 2.22 22.11
C ASP A 71 2.91 2.82 22.59
N GLN A 72 2.18 3.46 21.68
CA GLN A 72 0.87 4.07 21.93
C GLN A 72 -0.21 3.03 22.25
N TRP A 73 -0.12 1.84 21.66
CA TRP A 73 -1.00 0.74 22.02
C TRP A 73 -0.77 0.33 23.48
N HIS A 74 0.48 0.15 23.91
CA HIS A 74 0.80 -0.20 25.30
C HIS A 74 0.31 0.86 26.30
N ARG A 75 0.57 2.15 26.04
CA ARG A 75 0.11 3.25 26.91
C ARG A 75 -1.41 3.26 27.12
N ARG A 76 -2.17 3.05 26.04
CA ARG A 76 -3.64 3.03 26.09
C ARG A 76 -4.21 1.83 26.86
N HIS A 77 -3.46 0.74 26.97
CA HIS A 77 -3.94 -0.52 27.58
C HIS A 77 -3.32 -0.79 28.96
N ASP A 78 -2.21 -0.14 29.30
CA ASP A 78 -1.55 -0.24 30.60
C ASP A 78 -1.14 1.15 31.10
N LYS A 79 -1.82 1.62 32.15
CA LYS A 79 -1.59 2.93 32.77
C LYS A 79 -0.22 3.05 33.46
N HIS A 80 0.45 1.94 33.75
CA HIS A 80 1.76 1.91 34.39
C HIS A 80 2.89 1.67 33.39
N TYR A 81 2.58 1.52 32.11
CA TYR A 81 3.57 1.27 31.09
C TYR A 81 4.49 2.49 30.89
N VAL A 82 5.79 2.23 31.00
CA VAL A 82 6.86 3.19 30.71
C VAL A 82 7.85 2.52 29.78
N THR A 83 8.04 3.12 28.61
CA THR A 83 8.93 2.60 27.57
C THR A 83 10.39 2.76 27.95
N ASN A 84 11.13 1.66 27.99
CA ASN A 84 12.59 1.68 28.07
C ASN A 84 13.20 1.70 26.65
N PHE A 85 13.32 2.88 26.06
CA PHE A 85 13.87 3.02 24.71
C PHE A 85 15.31 2.53 24.57
N ASP A 86 16.11 2.52 25.65
CA ASP A 86 17.49 2.05 25.61
C ASP A 86 17.52 0.51 25.46
N GLN A 87 16.58 -0.18 26.10
CA GLN A 87 16.38 -1.61 25.90
C GLN A 87 15.88 -1.92 24.47
N VAL A 88 14.91 -1.14 23.95
CA VAL A 88 14.42 -1.32 22.58
C VAL A 88 15.56 -1.14 21.55
N ILE A 89 16.45 -0.17 21.76
CA ILE A 89 17.65 0.01 20.90
C ILE A 89 18.54 -1.23 20.95
N ALA A 90 18.86 -1.73 22.14
CA ALA A 90 19.73 -2.89 22.31
C ALA A 90 19.13 -4.15 21.64
N GLU A 91 17.83 -4.40 21.84
CA GLU A 91 17.12 -5.54 21.26
C GLU A 91 17.01 -5.43 19.73
N SER A 92 16.66 -4.26 19.20
CA SER A 92 16.61 -4.02 17.76
C SER A 92 17.99 -4.18 17.12
N ASN A 93 19.05 -3.70 17.76
CA ASN A 93 20.43 -3.85 17.27
C ASN A 93 20.84 -5.33 17.22
N ASN A 94 20.65 -6.07 18.31
CA ASN A 94 21.00 -7.48 18.38
C ASN A 94 20.22 -8.29 17.32
N THR A 95 18.94 -7.98 17.15
CA THR A 95 18.10 -8.65 16.15
C THR A 95 18.55 -8.33 14.74
N MET A 96 18.77 -7.06 14.40
CA MET A 96 19.20 -6.68 13.04
C MET A 96 20.59 -7.19 12.69
N GLN A 97 21.53 -7.18 13.64
CA GLN A 97 22.85 -7.74 13.44
C GLN A 97 22.81 -9.26 13.22
N SER A 98 21.84 -9.97 13.81
CA SER A 98 21.66 -11.41 13.57
C SER A 98 21.28 -11.75 12.13
N TYR A 99 20.79 -10.77 11.36
CA TYR A 99 20.48 -10.95 9.94
C TYR A 99 21.69 -10.69 9.02
N LEU A 100 22.81 -10.19 9.56
CA LEU A 100 24.01 -9.96 8.76
C LEU A 100 24.71 -11.27 8.41
N THR A 101 25.25 -11.30 7.21
CA THR A 101 26.12 -12.34 6.66
C THR A 101 27.53 -11.80 6.44
N GLU A 102 28.52 -12.70 6.37
CA GLU A 102 29.96 -12.34 6.33
C GLU A 102 30.36 -11.44 5.14
N LYS A 103 29.55 -11.38 4.09
CA LYS A 103 29.85 -10.63 2.85
C LYS A 103 28.83 -9.54 2.54
N ASP A 104 28.09 -9.08 3.55
CA ASP A 104 27.16 -7.98 3.37
C ASP A 104 27.90 -6.65 3.18
N VAL A 105 27.28 -5.77 2.39
CA VAL A 105 27.78 -4.41 2.12
C VAL A 105 27.62 -3.49 3.34
N ILE A 106 26.76 -3.90 4.29
CA ILE A 106 26.44 -3.17 5.52
C ILE A 106 27.09 -3.89 6.69
N ASP A 107 27.70 -3.13 7.60
CA ASP A 107 28.33 -3.64 8.81
C ASP A 107 27.49 -3.37 10.08
N SER A 108 27.98 -3.87 11.22
CA SER A 108 27.33 -3.70 12.52
C SER A 108 27.24 -2.24 12.96
N ASP A 109 28.20 -1.40 12.57
CA ASP A 109 28.23 0.02 12.94
C ASP A 109 27.13 0.80 12.21
N THR A 110 26.95 0.50 10.93
CA THR A 110 25.88 1.07 10.11
C THR A 110 24.51 0.71 10.68
N ILE A 111 24.30 -0.56 11.06
CA ILE A 111 23.05 -0.99 11.73
C ILE A 111 22.83 -0.20 13.01
N SER A 112 23.86 -0.13 13.88
CA SER A 112 23.77 0.58 15.15
C SER A 112 23.38 2.05 14.95
N THR A 113 23.98 2.70 13.97
CA THR A 113 23.70 4.09 13.62
C THR A 113 22.27 4.28 13.14
N VAL A 114 21.79 3.44 12.22
CA VAL A 114 20.43 3.52 11.67
C VAL A 114 19.40 3.27 12.75
N VAL A 115 19.53 2.17 13.50
CA VAL A 115 18.60 1.80 14.58
C VAL A 115 18.51 2.88 15.64
N ASN A 116 19.66 3.37 16.11
CA ASN A 116 19.71 4.43 17.12
C ASN A 116 19.03 5.71 16.62
N THR A 117 19.30 6.10 15.36
CA THR A 117 18.70 7.29 14.75
C THR A 117 17.17 7.18 14.64
N LEU A 118 16.67 6.03 14.17
CA LEU A 118 15.25 5.79 14.00
C LEU A 118 14.51 5.73 15.34
N ILE A 119 15.03 4.97 16.32
CA ILE A 119 14.37 4.84 17.64
C ILE A 119 14.46 6.14 18.44
N LYS A 120 15.56 6.90 18.33
CA LYS A 120 15.63 8.25 18.93
C LYS A 120 14.50 9.15 18.40
N ARG A 121 14.14 9.02 17.11
CA ARG A 121 13.01 9.77 16.54
C ARG A 121 11.67 9.29 17.11
N VAL A 122 11.50 7.99 17.31
CA VAL A 122 10.31 7.41 17.99
C VAL A 122 10.18 7.96 19.40
N ARG A 123 11.26 7.94 20.19
CA ARG A 123 11.30 8.48 21.56
C ARG A 123 10.84 9.92 21.64
N LEU A 124 11.28 10.77 20.70
CA LEU A 124 10.89 12.17 20.64
C LEU A 124 9.42 12.38 20.26
N GLN A 125 8.84 11.47 19.47
CA GLN A 125 7.47 11.61 19.00
C GLN A 125 6.46 10.96 19.94
N SER A 126 6.85 9.92 20.68
CA SER A 126 5.97 9.10 21.53
C SER A 126 6.03 9.48 23.02
N THR A 127 6.34 10.74 23.34
CA THR A 127 6.44 11.21 24.73
C THR A 127 5.10 11.25 25.45
N GLU A 128 4.01 11.47 24.72
CA GLU A 128 2.65 11.56 25.23
C GLU A 128 1.70 10.67 24.44
N GLU A 129 0.47 10.48 24.93
CA GLU A 129 -0.56 9.78 24.17
C GLU A 129 -0.99 10.60 22.95
N ILE A 130 -0.94 9.97 21.78
CA ILE A 130 -1.21 10.61 20.50
C ILE A 130 -2.53 10.10 19.95
N SER A 131 -3.38 11.01 19.44
CA SER A 131 -4.68 10.68 18.84
C SER A 131 -4.63 10.37 17.35
N TRP A 132 -3.56 10.73 16.64
CA TRP A 132 -3.37 10.44 15.22
C TRP A 132 -2.56 9.15 14.99
N ALA A 133 -2.90 8.43 13.92
CA ALA A 133 -2.11 7.30 13.46
C ALA A 133 -0.99 7.81 12.53
N PRO A 134 0.25 7.36 12.69
CA PRO A 134 1.34 7.80 11.83
C PRO A 134 1.15 7.37 10.39
N HIS A 135 1.24 8.34 9.48
CA HIS A 135 1.16 8.10 8.05
C HIS A 135 2.34 7.25 7.58
N PHE A 136 2.04 6.26 6.76
CA PHE A 136 3.04 5.46 6.07
C PHE A 136 2.65 5.26 4.60
N ILE A 137 3.65 4.96 3.78
CA ILE A 137 3.49 4.73 2.34
C ILE A 137 3.72 3.25 2.10
N CYS A 138 2.78 2.60 1.40
CA CYS A 138 2.98 1.23 0.95
C CYS A 138 4.07 1.20 -0.13
N PRO A 139 5.02 0.25 -0.11
CA PRO A 139 6.01 0.15 -1.16
C PRO A 139 5.31 -0.13 -2.49
N ILE A 140 5.56 0.74 -3.48
CA ILE A 140 5.05 0.57 -4.83
C ILE A 140 6.17 -0.08 -5.66
N PRO A 141 5.87 -1.06 -6.53
CA PRO A 141 6.89 -1.66 -7.37
C PRO A 141 7.51 -0.61 -8.32
N CYS A 142 8.79 -0.82 -8.61
CA CYS A 142 9.44 -0.15 -9.72
C CYS A 142 8.76 -0.56 -11.03
N GLU A 143 8.36 0.41 -11.86
CA GLU A 143 7.58 0.21 -13.08
C GLU A 143 6.35 -0.70 -12.92
N TYR A 144 5.31 -0.17 -12.28
CA TYR A 144 4.02 -0.85 -12.30
C TYR A 144 3.46 -0.91 -13.73
N LYS A 145 3.35 -2.11 -14.32
CA LYS A 145 2.75 -2.34 -15.65
C LYS A 145 1.22 -2.18 -15.63
N TYR A 146 0.76 -0.99 -15.25
CA TYR A 146 -0.65 -0.61 -15.21
C TYR A 146 -1.35 -0.79 -16.57
N SER A 147 -0.60 -0.62 -17.67
CA SER A 147 -1.07 -0.83 -19.04
C SER A 147 -1.80 -2.17 -19.24
N ILE A 148 -1.23 -3.27 -18.72
CA ILE A 148 -1.79 -4.62 -18.92
C ILE A 148 -3.11 -4.77 -18.16
N TRP A 149 -3.13 -4.35 -16.90
CA TRP A 149 -4.34 -4.41 -16.07
C TRP A 149 -5.45 -3.50 -16.59
N LYS A 150 -5.10 -2.28 -17.04
CA LYS A 150 -6.04 -1.37 -17.69
C LYS A 150 -6.62 -1.99 -18.95
N ASN A 151 -5.78 -2.58 -19.80
CA ASN A 151 -6.24 -3.20 -21.05
C ASN A 151 -7.13 -4.44 -20.76
N LEU A 152 -6.77 -5.28 -19.79
CA LEU A 152 -7.59 -6.40 -19.34
C LEU A 152 -8.95 -5.94 -18.81
N PHE A 153 -8.97 -4.86 -18.02
CA PHE A 153 -10.21 -4.28 -17.52
C PHE A 153 -11.10 -3.78 -18.66
N ILE A 154 -10.53 -3.07 -19.63
CA ILE A 154 -11.26 -2.57 -20.81
C ILE A 154 -11.83 -3.74 -21.62
N VAL A 155 -11.04 -4.77 -21.90
CA VAL A 155 -11.49 -5.96 -22.65
C VAL A 155 -12.61 -6.68 -21.90
N SER A 156 -12.47 -6.85 -20.58
CA SER A 156 -13.52 -7.44 -19.74
C SER A 156 -14.81 -6.63 -19.78
N ALA A 157 -14.73 -5.31 -19.68
CA ALA A 157 -15.91 -4.44 -19.76
C ALA A 157 -16.63 -4.55 -21.11
N ILE A 158 -15.87 -4.57 -22.22
CA ILE A 158 -16.43 -4.77 -23.57
C ILE A 158 -17.13 -6.13 -23.68
N LEU A 159 -16.49 -7.21 -23.22
CA LEU A 159 -17.07 -8.55 -23.26
C LEU A 159 -18.39 -8.64 -22.47
N ASN A 160 -18.45 -8.02 -21.29
CA ASN A 160 -19.68 -7.96 -20.49
C ASN A 160 -20.80 -7.18 -21.21
N ILE A 161 -20.47 -6.07 -21.87
CA ILE A 161 -21.44 -5.31 -22.68
C ILE A 161 -21.94 -6.15 -23.86
N CYS A 162 -21.05 -6.84 -24.59
CA CYS A 162 -21.42 -7.74 -25.66
C CYS A 162 -22.33 -8.88 -25.17
N LEU A 163 -22.05 -9.44 -23.99
CA LEU A 163 -22.88 -10.47 -23.37
C LEU A 163 -24.31 -9.97 -23.12
N LEU A 164 -24.47 -8.74 -22.62
CA LEU A 164 -25.78 -8.13 -22.44
C LEU A 164 -26.53 -7.96 -23.76
N PHE A 165 -25.83 -7.57 -24.84
CA PHE A 165 -26.42 -7.47 -26.18
C PHE A 165 -26.86 -8.81 -26.76
N VAL A 166 -26.30 -9.95 -26.33
CA VAL A 166 -26.76 -11.29 -26.76
C VAL A 166 -27.89 -11.80 -25.86
N ILE A 167 -27.76 -11.65 -24.54
CA ILE A 167 -28.73 -12.16 -23.57
C ILE A 167 -30.08 -11.44 -23.70
N PHE A 168 -30.08 -10.11 -23.82
CA PHE A 168 -31.31 -9.32 -23.87
C PHE A 168 -32.26 -9.69 -25.02
N PRO A 169 -31.81 -9.77 -26.30
CA PRO A 169 -32.67 -10.23 -27.39
C PRO A 169 -33.04 -11.72 -27.25
N PHE A 170 -32.17 -12.56 -26.69
CA PHE A 170 -32.48 -13.97 -26.43
C PHE A 170 -33.63 -14.12 -25.43
N ILE A 171 -33.58 -13.41 -24.30
CA ILE A 171 -34.67 -13.37 -23.30
C ILE A 171 -35.96 -12.83 -23.94
N ARG A 172 -35.88 -11.74 -24.72
CA ARG A 172 -37.06 -11.21 -25.43
C ARG A 172 -37.66 -12.22 -26.40
N ARG A 173 -36.84 -12.98 -27.12
CA ARG A 173 -37.29 -14.01 -28.05
C ARG A 173 -37.94 -15.18 -27.32
N MET A 174 -37.37 -15.63 -26.21
CA MET A 174 -37.95 -16.69 -25.38
C MET A 174 -39.28 -16.26 -24.75
N SER A 175 -39.36 -15.06 -24.19
CA SER A 175 -40.60 -14.54 -23.61
C SER A 175 -41.71 -14.37 -24.67
N ARG A 176 -41.37 -13.96 -25.90
CA ARG A 176 -42.34 -13.94 -27.01
C ARG A 176 -42.84 -15.34 -27.35
N LYS A 177 -41.95 -16.34 -27.47
CA LYS A 177 -42.35 -17.73 -27.74
C LYS A 177 -43.27 -18.31 -26.67
N GLN A 178 -42.96 -18.10 -25.38
CA GLN A 178 -43.84 -18.53 -24.28
C GLN A 178 -45.23 -17.90 -24.36
N LYS A 179 -45.33 -16.60 -24.66
CA LYS A 179 -46.63 -15.94 -24.84
C LYS A 179 -47.41 -16.50 -26.02
N THR A 180 -46.73 -16.81 -27.13
CA THR A 180 -47.35 -17.43 -28.31
C THR A 180 -47.84 -18.84 -28.02
N GLU A 181 -47.07 -19.67 -27.31
CA GLU A 181 -47.46 -21.03 -26.94
C GLU A 181 -48.64 -21.06 -25.95
N ALA A 182 -48.74 -20.08 -25.04
CA ALA A 182 -49.87 -19.96 -24.13
C ALA A 182 -51.19 -19.62 -24.87
N LEU A 183 -51.15 -18.74 -25.88
CA LEU A 183 -52.33 -18.33 -26.66
C LEU A 183 -52.87 -19.41 -27.62
N ILE A 184 -52.09 -20.44 -27.94
CA ILE A 184 -52.51 -21.56 -28.82
C ILE A 184 -53.18 -22.69 -28.00
N ARG A 185 -53.06 -22.65 -26.66
CA ARG A 185 -53.56 -23.69 -25.75
C ARG A 185 -54.90 -23.33 -25.09
N ASP A 186 -55.40 -22.11 -25.32
CA ASP A 186 -56.75 -21.64 -24.99
C ASP A 186 -57.66 -21.69 -26.23
#